data_AF-A0A7V9M8S6-F1
#
_entry.id   AF-A0A7V9M8S6-F1
#
_cell.length_a   1.000
_cell.length_b   1.000
_cell.length_c   1.000
_cell.angle_alpha   90.00
_cell.angle_beta   90.00
_cell.angle_gamma   90.00
#
_symmetry.space_group_name_H-M   'P 1'
#
loop_
_entity.id
_entity.type
_entity.pdbx_description
1 polymer ?
#
loop_
_entity_poly.entity_id
_entity_poly.type
_entity_poly.pdbx_seq_one_letter_code
_entity_poly.pdbx_strand_id
1 'polypeptide(L)'
;MKKVFSSFAHSHLGARLAISLALVLFAAVAVAPAAGPQKHIDEGVRIAGLNVAGLDVGQARQRVQTAFAQPVRFRFGKLRWQVAPARLGGEALVDEAVSKALRADRGDNVEVRVAVDKQAVRRYVEALERRFGVPAQDARLVGLDGLRPSISDERWGRTVRRGAMTAAIRRALRTRIRGRMPVVLKAIRPSVT
;
A
#
# COMPACT_ATOMS: atom_id res chain seq x y z
N MET A 1 63.09 -12.82 -55.94
CA MET A 1 62.23 -12.30 -54.86
C MET A 1 62.74 -12.86 -53.54
N LYS A 2 63.26 -11.99 -52.67
CA LYS A 2 63.98 -12.31 -51.42
C LYS A 2 63.05 -12.13 -50.22
N LYS A 3 63.30 -12.94 -49.19
CA LYS A 3 62.69 -12.98 -47.85
C LYS A 3 62.78 -11.62 -47.09
N VAL A 4 62.03 -11.54 -45.98
CA VAL A 4 62.48 -11.17 -44.61
C VAL A 4 61.60 -10.11 -43.90
N PHE A 5 60.96 -10.57 -42.82
CA PHE A 5 60.67 -9.97 -41.49
C PHE A 5 59.99 -8.60 -41.29
N SER A 6 58.99 -8.66 -40.40
CA SER A 6 58.79 -7.85 -39.18
C SER A 6 58.55 -6.34 -39.29
N SER A 7 57.43 -5.86 -38.75
CA SER A 7 57.39 -5.30 -37.39
C SER A 7 56.19 -4.37 -37.18
N PHE A 8 55.72 -4.35 -35.95
CA PHE A 8 54.70 -3.50 -35.34
C PHE A 8 54.87 -2.00 -35.64
N ALA A 9 53.75 -1.27 -35.82
CA ALA A 9 53.38 -0.13 -34.98
C ALA A 9 52.02 0.49 -35.36
N HIS A 10 51.14 0.53 -34.36
CA HIS A 10 50.29 1.66 -33.94
C HIS A 10 49.56 2.50 -35.00
N SER A 11 48.23 2.51 -34.92
CA SER A 11 47.44 3.66 -34.41
C SER A 11 45.94 3.43 -34.61
N HIS A 12 45.27 2.99 -33.54
CA HIS A 12 43.80 2.96 -33.47
C HIS A 12 43.27 4.37 -33.21
N LEU A 13 42.98 5.14 -34.27
CA LEU A 13 42.37 6.46 -34.09
C LEU A 13 41.59 6.87 -35.36
N GLY A 14 40.45 6.22 -35.64
CA GLY A 14 39.67 6.63 -36.83
C GLY A 14 38.36 5.91 -37.14
N ALA A 15 37.88 4.99 -36.31
CA ALA A 15 36.69 4.19 -36.64
C ALA A 15 35.54 4.37 -35.63
N ARG A 16 35.12 5.63 -35.40
CA ARG A 16 33.92 5.92 -34.57
C ARG A 16 32.92 6.90 -35.18
N LEU A 17 33.05 7.25 -36.47
CA LEU A 17 32.28 8.35 -37.08
C LEU A 17 31.56 8.01 -38.40
N ALA A 18 31.15 6.75 -38.59
CA ALA A 18 30.44 6.35 -39.82
C ALA A 18 29.28 5.37 -39.57
N ILE A 19 28.47 5.60 -38.54
CA ILE A 19 27.12 5.00 -38.44
C ILE A 19 26.16 6.12 -38.03
N SER A 20 25.95 7.04 -38.96
CA SER A 20 24.95 8.09 -38.87
C SER A 20 24.26 8.09 -40.21
N LEU A 21 22.92 8.18 -40.19
CA LEU A 21 22.02 8.34 -41.34
C LEU A 21 21.47 7.02 -41.94
N ALA A 22 20.41 6.47 -41.33
CA ALA A 22 19.21 5.96 -42.02
C ALA A 22 18.40 4.97 -41.14
N LEU A 23 17.52 5.49 -40.26
CA LEU A 23 16.15 4.98 -39.99
C LEU A 23 15.57 5.69 -38.77
N VAL A 24 14.98 6.87 -38.95
CA VAL A 24 13.94 7.35 -38.03
C VAL A 24 12.81 7.90 -38.89
N LEU A 25 11.99 6.99 -39.40
CA LEU A 25 10.70 7.34 -40.00
C LEU A 25 9.77 7.72 -38.83
N PHE A 26 9.72 9.01 -38.52
CA PHE A 26 8.79 9.55 -37.53
C PHE A 26 7.38 9.48 -38.12
N ALA A 27 6.67 8.38 -37.88
CA ALA A 27 5.24 8.31 -38.11
C ALA A 27 4.55 9.21 -37.08
N ALA A 28 4.36 10.48 -37.43
CA ALA A 28 3.54 11.40 -36.65
C ALA A 28 2.07 10.95 -36.76
N VAL A 29 1.65 10.04 -35.89
CA VAL A 29 0.22 9.80 -35.65
C VAL A 29 -0.30 11.06 -34.98
N ALA A 30 -0.95 11.93 -35.75
CA ALA A 30 -1.76 13.01 -35.22
C ALA A 30 -2.92 12.37 -34.44
N VAL A 31 -2.77 12.24 -33.12
CA VAL A 31 -3.87 11.90 -32.22
C VAL A 31 -4.79 13.11 -32.21
N ALA A 32 -5.75 13.16 -33.13
CA ALA A 32 -6.83 14.12 -33.05
C ALA A 32 -7.59 13.86 -31.74
N PRO A 33 -7.73 14.85 -30.84
CA PRO A 33 -8.60 14.68 -29.69
C PRO A 33 -10.02 14.56 -30.22
N ALA A 34 -10.58 13.34 -30.18
CA ALA A 34 -12.01 13.12 -30.31
C ALA A 34 -12.70 13.64 -29.03
N ALA A 35 -12.64 14.96 -28.82
CA ALA A 35 -13.25 15.61 -27.67
C ALA A 35 -14.58 16.22 -28.14
N GLY A 36 -15.64 15.41 -28.08
CA GLY A 36 -16.99 15.97 -27.94
C GLY A 36 -17.09 16.79 -26.63
N PRO A 37 -18.15 17.59 -26.44
CA PRO A 37 -18.32 18.39 -25.23
C PRO A 37 -18.12 17.55 -23.97
N GLN A 38 -17.11 17.88 -23.18
CA GLN A 38 -16.82 17.14 -21.95
C GLN A 38 -17.86 17.53 -20.90
N LYS A 39 -18.57 16.54 -20.37
CA LYS A 39 -19.49 16.78 -19.25
C LYS A 39 -18.69 17.05 -17.98
N HIS A 40 -18.91 18.21 -17.39
CA HIS A 40 -18.33 18.60 -16.11
C HIS A 40 -19.28 18.24 -14.95
N ILE A 41 -18.71 18.07 -13.76
CA ILE A 41 -19.47 17.89 -12.53
C ILE A 41 -20.02 19.25 -12.08
N ASP A 42 -21.29 19.28 -11.68
CA ASP A 42 -22.00 20.49 -11.24
C ASP A 42 -21.33 21.18 -10.05
N GLU A 43 -21.63 22.47 -9.90
CA GLU A 43 -21.03 23.30 -8.87
C GLU A 43 -21.36 22.81 -7.45
N GLY A 44 -20.42 22.97 -6.53
CA GLY A 44 -20.59 22.60 -5.13
C GLY A 44 -20.61 21.09 -4.84
N VAL A 45 -20.68 20.22 -5.86
CA VAL A 45 -20.65 18.77 -5.69
C VAL A 45 -19.32 18.31 -5.10
N ARG A 46 -19.41 17.38 -4.14
CA ARG A 46 -18.28 16.78 -3.45
C ARG A 46 -18.33 15.26 -3.54
N ILE A 47 -17.17 14.62 -3.51
CA ILE A 47 -17.03 13.16 -3.38
C ILE A 47 -16.31 12.85 -2.07
N ALA A 48 -17.02 12.22 -1.14
CA ALA A 48 -16.58 11.94 0.22
C ALA A 48 -15.98 13.17 0.93
N GLY A 49 -16.47 14.38 0.63
CA GLY A 49 -15.95 15.67 1.10
C GLY A 49 -14.81 16.29 0.27
N LEU A 50 -14.39 15.68 -0.84
CA LEU A 50 -13.48 16.30 -1.82
C LEU A 50 -14.27 17.19 -2.76
N ASN A 51 -13.86 18.45 -2.92
CA ASN A 51 -14.42 19.29 -3.97
C ASN A 51 -14.03 18.72 -5.35
N VAL A 52 -15.03 18.40 -6.16
CA VAL A 52 -14.87 17.91 -7.54
C VAL A 52 -15.67 18.73 -8.55
N ALA A 53 -16.29 19.81 -8.10
CA ALA A 53 -17.03 20.74 -8.96
C ALA A 53 -16.15 21.26 -10.11
N GLY A 54 -16.75 21.36 -11.31
CA GLY A 54 -16.09 21.83 -12.53
C GLY A 54 -15.10 20.84 -13.15
N LEU A 55 -14.78 19.73 -12.47
CA LEU A 55 -13.89 18.71 -13.03
C LEU A 55 -14.61 17.88 -14.09
N ASP A 56 -13.88 17.51 -15.13
CA ASP A 56 -14.29 16.43 -16.02
C ASP A 56 -14.15 15.06 -15.34
N VAL A 57 -14.65 14.01 -15.99
CA VAL A 57 -14.64 12.62 -15.47
C VAL A 57 -13.23 12.11 -15.15
N GLY A 58 -12.25 12.39 -16.03
CA GLY A 58 -10.88 11.93 -15.88
C GLY A 58 -10.18 12.63 -14.71
N GLN A 59 -10.33 13.95 -14.62
CA GLN A 59 -9.82 14.76 -13.53
C GLN A 59 -10.44 14.37 -12.18
N ALA A 60 -11.76 14.19 -12.13
CA ALA A 60 -12.46 13.77 -10.93
C ALA A 60 -12.01 12.38 -10.47
N ARG A 61 -11.91 11.41 -11.40
CA ARG A 61 -11.38 10.06 -11.13
C ARG A 61 -9.99 10.13 -10.54
N GLN A 62 -9.07 10.83 -11.19
CA GLN A 62 -7.68 10.93 -10.74
C GLN A 62 -7.58 11.54 -9.34
N ARG A 63 -8.36 12.60 -9.08
CA ARG A 63 -8.40 13.29 -7.79
C ARG A 63 -8.91 12.38 -6.67
N VAL A 64 -10.03 11.68 -6.89
CA VAL A 64 -10.61 10.77 -5.91
C VAL A 64 -9.69 9.56 -5.69
N GLN A 65 -9.14 8.98 -6.76
CA GLN A 65 -8.21 7.86 -6.69
C GLN A 65 -6.96 8.22 -5.88
N THR A 66 -6.36 9.38 -6.13
CA THR A 66 -5.19 9.87 -5.37
C THR A 66 -5.51 10.05 -3.89
N ALA A 67 -6.70 10.57 -3.58
CA ALA A 67 -7.12 10.76 -2.19
C ALA A 67 -7.36 9.43 -1.46
N PHE A 68 -7.93 8.42 -2.13
CA PHE A 68 -8.18 7.10 -1.53
C PHE A 68 -6.94 6.20 -1.51
N ALA A 69 -5.93 6.46 -2.35
CA ALA A 69 -4.65 5.77 -2.35
C ALA A 69 -3.75 6.11 -1.14
N GLN A 70 -4.10 7.13 -0.35
CA GLN A 70 -3.34 7.55 0.82
C GLN A 70 -3.13 6.39 1.81
N PRO A 71 -1.88 6.09 2.20
CA PRO A 71 -1.56 4.88 2.95
C PRO A 71 -2.06 4.92 4.39
N VAL A 72 -2.36 3.73 4.92
CA VAL A 72 -2.68 3.54 6.34
C VAL A 72 -1.39 3.57 7.14
N ARG A 73 -1.32 4.47 8.12
CA ARG A 73 -0.13 4.68 8.95
C ARG A 73 -0.24 3.91 10.25
N PHE A 74 0.78 3.13 10.56
CA PHE A 74 0.86 2.31 11.77
C PHE A 74 1.98 2.78 12.70
N ARG A 75 1.84 2.46 13.99
CA ARG A 75 2.88 2.69 15.00
C ARG A 75 2.94 1.57 16.02
N PHE A 76 4.15 1.28 16.50
CA PHE A 76 4.39 0.41 17.65
C PHE A 76 5.67 0.85 18.38
N GLY A 77 5.54 1.37 19.60
CA GLY A 77 6.65 2.05 20.29
C GLY A 77 7.23 3.16 19.42
N LYS A 78 8.54 3.08 19.12
CA LYS A 78 9.27 3.99 18.22
C LYS A 78 9.09 3.65 16.73
N LEU A 79 8.66 2.43 16.40
CA LEU A 79 8.49 1.98 15.01
C LEU A 79 7.28 2.65 14.36
N ARG A 80 7.46 3.11 13.13
CA ARG A 80 6.43 3.74 12.30
C ARG A 80 6.55 3.19 10.88
N TRP A 81 5.43 2.81 10.29
CA TRP A 81 5.39 2.34 8.91
C TRP A 81 4.05 2.66 8.27
N GLN A 82 3.98 2.49 6.96
CA GLN A 82 2.80 2.80 6.17
C GLN A 82 2.50 1.63 5.23
N VAL A 83 1.22 1.37 4.99
CA VAL A 83 0.79 0.32 4.06
C VAL A 83 -0.28 0.88 3.14
N ALA A 84 -0.09 0.66 1.85
CA ALA A 84 -1.08 1.04 0.84
C ALA A 84 -2.42 0.32 1.09
N PRO A 85 -3.57 0.98 0.89
CA PRO A 85 -4.89 0.38 1.11
C PRO A 85 -5.10 -0.94 0.34
N ALA A 86 -4.63 -1.00 -0.92
CA ALA A 86 -4.70 -2.20 -1.75
C ALA A 86 -3.99 -3.41 -1.12
N ARG A 87 -2.84 -3.21 -0.45
CA ARG A 87 -2.13 -4.31 0.25
C ARG A 87 -2.87 -4.78 1.50
N LEU A 88 -3.79 -3.98 2.03
CA LEU A 88 -4.66 -4.33 3.14
C LEU A 88 -6.01 -4.88 2.65
N GLY A 89 -6.18 -5.07 1.34
CA GLY A 89 -7.42 -5.54 0.72
C GLY A 89 -8.50 -4.47 0.55
N GLY A 90 -8.15 -3.18 0.63
CA GLY A 90 -9.09 -2.09 0.39
C GLY A 90 -9.06 -1.61 -1.05
N GLU A 91 -10.23 -1.52 -1.66
CA GLU A 91 -10.44 -1.02 -3.02
C GLU A 91 -11.58 -0.01 -3.03
N ALA A 92 -11.27 1.24 -3.41
CA ALA A 92 -12.26 2.29 -3.51
C ALA A 92 -12.97 2.21 -4.87
N LEU A 93 -14.31 2.18 -4.86
CA LEU A 93 -15.14 2.15 -6.06
C LEU A 93 -15.26 3.56 -6.65
N VAL A 94 -14.15 4.06 -7.18
CA VAL A 94 -13.99 5.44 -7.66
C VAL A 94 -14.90 5.72 -8.85
N ASP A 95 -14.96 4.82 -9.83
CA ASP A 95 -15.78 5.00 -11.03
C ASP A 95 -17.27 5.13 -10.71
N GLU A 96 -17.75 4.33 -9.76
CA GLU A 96 -19.13 4.42 -9.29
C GLU A 96 -19.41 5.79 -8.64
N ALA A 97 -18.49 6.26 -7.79
CA ALA A 97 -18.65 7.54 -7.11
C ALA A 97 -18.61 8.73 -8.09
N VAL A 98 -17.72 8.72 -9.07
CA VAL A 98 -17.65 9.76 -10.12
C VAL A 98 -18.90 9.73 -10.98
N SER A 99 -19.36 8.53 -11.38
CA SER A 99 -20.60 8.36 -12.13
C SER A 99 -21.82 8.92 -11.38
N LYS A 100 -21.90 8.70 -10.05
CA LYS A 100 -22.93 9.32 -9.21
C LYS A 100 -22.80 10.83 -9.12
N ALA A 101 -21.59 11.37 -8.95
CA ALA A 101 -21.35 12.81 -8.89
C ALA A 101 -21.75 13.55 -10.17
N LEU A 102 -21.62 12.93 -11.34
CA LEU A 102 -22.09 13.50 -12.63
C LEU A 102 -23.61 13.59 -12.76
N ARG A 103 -24.36 12.98 -11.85
CA ARG A 103 -25.83 12.99 -11.80
C ARG A 103 -26.36 13.57 -10.49
N ALA A 104 -25.47 14.05 -9.63
CA ALA A 104 -25.82 14.61 -8.32
C ALA A 104 -26.24 16.06 -8.46
N ASP A 105 -27.08 16.52 -7.54
CA ASP A 105 -27.55 17.90 -7.54
C ASP A 105 -26.48 18.84 -6.99
N ARG A 106 -26.61 20.13 -7.30
CA ARG A 106 -25.69 21.18 -6.85
C ARG A 106 -25.52 21.13 -5.32
N GLY A 107 -24.26 21.04 -4.87
CA GLY A 107 -23.94 21.01 -3.44
C GLY A 107 -23.94 19.62 -2.78
N ASP A 108 -24.33 18.57 -3.51
CA ASP A 108 -24.37 17.20 -2.99
C ASP A 108 -23.00 16.69 -2.55
N ASN A 109 -23.01 15.76 -1.59
CA ASN A 109 -21.81 15.04 -1.17
C ASN A 109 -21.97 13.54 -1.39
N VAL A 110 -21.44 13.05 -2.50
CA VAL A 110 -21.51 11.66 -2.92
C VAL A 110 -20.54 10.80 -2.10
N GLU A 111 -21.02 9.70 -1.54
CA GLU A 111 -20.17 8.76 -0.82
C GLU A 111 -19.31 7.88 -1.76
N VAL A 112 -18.12 7.50 -1.30
CA VAL A 112 -17.28 6.50 -1.96
C VAL A 112 -17.38 5.19 -1.20
N ARG A 113 -17.93 4.17 -1.86
CA ARG A 113 -17.91 2.80 -1.32
C ARG A 113 -16.50 2.23 -1.42
N VAL A 114 -16.08 1.52 -0.37
CA VAL A 114 -14.79 0.80 -0.35
C VAL A 114 -15.06 -0.67 -0.13
N ALA A 115 -14.77 -1.48 -1.15
CA ALA A 115 -14.73 -2.92 -1.06
C ALA A 115 -13.55 -3.33 -0.17
N VAL A 116 -13.76 -4.34 0.68
CA VAL A 116 -12.72 -4.80 1.61
C VAL A 116 -12.65 -6.31 1.59
N ASP A 117 -11.50 -6.84 1.14
CA ASP A 117 -11.15 -8.26 1.30
C ASP A 117 -10.85 -8.54 2.78
N LYS A 118 -11.78 -9.28 3.42
CA LYS A 118 -11.67 -9.67 4.83
C LYS A 118 -10.46 -10.60 5.06
N GLN A 119 -10.09 -11.43 4.10
CA GLN A 119 -8.99 -12.38 4.23
C GLN A 119 -7.63 -11.66 4.14
N ALA A 120 -7.47 -10.69 3.24
CA ALA A 120 -6.28 -9.84 3.21
C ALA A 120 -6.07 -9.10 4.55
N VAL A 121 -7.13 -8.52 5.12
CA VAL A 121 -7.04 -7.88 6.45
C VAL A 121 -6.61 -8.87 7.53
N ARG A 122 -7.22 -10.07 7.56
CA ARG A 122 -6.87 -11.12 8.54
C ARG A 122 -5.41 -11.55 8.41
N ARG A 123 -4.93 -11.81 7.20
CA ARG A 123 -3.52 -12.17 6.92
C ARG A 123 -2.56 -11.08 7.38
N TYR A 124 -2.92 -9.81 7.18
CA TYR A 124 -2.10 -8.70 7.67
C TYR A 124 -2.04 -8.66 9.20
N VAL A 125 -3.17 -8.87 9.88
CA VAL A 125 -3.21 -8.96 11.35
C VAL A 125 -2.41 -10.15 11.87
N GLU A 126 -2.43 -11.29 11.20
CA GLU A 126 -1.58 -12.45 11.51
C GLU A 126 -0.09 -12.14 11.32
N ALA A 127 0.29 -11.35 10.31
CA ALA A 127 1.66 -10.89 10.16
C ALA A 127 2.08 -9.95 11.29
N LEU A 128 1.19 -9.08 11.77
CA LEU A 128 1.44 -8.26 12.97
C LEU A 128 1.63 -9.13 14.21
N GLU A 129 0.83 -10.19 14.37
CA GLU A 129 0.98 -11.15 15.47
C GLU A 129 2.37 -11.79 15.47
N ARG A 130 2.77 -12.36 14.33
CA ARG A 130 4.08 -13.02 14.21
C ARG A 130 5.25 -12.06 14.48
N ARG A 131 5.08 -10.77 14.19
CA ARG A 131 6.12 -9.76 14.36
C ARG A 131 6.19 -9.17 15.76
N PHE A 132 5.06 -8.99 16.44
CA PHE A 132 5.00 -8.23 17.70
C PHE A 132 4.51 -9.05 18.90
N GLY A 133 3.85 -10.18 18.63
CA GLY A 133 3.47 -11.15 19.64
C GLY A 133 4.69 -11.85 20.23
N VAL A 134 4.59 -12.21 21.51
CA VAL A 134 5.56 -13.06 22.21
C VAL A 134 4.73 -14.11 22.94
N PRO A 135 4.96 -15.42 22.71
CA PRO A 135 4.22 -16.45 23.42
C PRO A 135 4.52 -16.36 24.93
N ALA A 136 3.53 -16.67 25.75
CA ALA A 136 3.77 -16.90 27.18
C ALA A 136 4.60 -18.18 27.33
N GLN A 137 5.43 -18.25 28.38
CA GLN A 137 6.15 -19.47 28.72
C GLN A 137 5.68 -19.93 30.08
N ASP A 138 5.10 -21.12 30.09
CA ASP A 138 4.59 -21.77 31.28
C ASP A 138 5.73 -22.20 32.20
N ALA A 139 5.46 -22.09 33.50
CA ALA A 139 6.29 -22.72 34.52
C ALA A 139 6.15 -24.24 34.39
N ARG A 140 7.27 -24.96 34.33
CA ARG A 140 7.32 -26.42 34.25
C ARG A 140 8.15 -26.97 35.39
N LEU A 141 7.78 -28.14 35.90
CA LEU A 141 8.65 -28.92 36.78
C LEU A 141 9.92 -29.31 36.00
N VAL A 142 11.04 -28.71 36.37
CA VAL A 142 12.35 -28.96 35.73
C VAL A 142 13.16 -30.03 36.45
N GLY A 143 12.74 -30.44 37.64
CA GLY A 143 13.35 -31.54 38.37
C GLY A 143 12.94 -31.56 39.84
N LEU A 144 13.64 -32.37 40.61
CA LEU A 144 13.54 -32.41 42.07
C LEU A 144 14.90 -31.99 42.64
N ASP A 145 14.89 -31.05 43.57
CA ASP A 145 16.04 -30.77 44.43
C ASP A 145 15.83 -31.54 45.74
N GLY A 146 16.38 -32.75 45.81
CA GLY A 146 16.02 -33.75 46.81
C GLY A 146 14.57 -34.25 46.62
N LEU A 147 13.69 -33.92 47.57
CA LEU A 147 12.24 -34.21 47.51
C LEU A 147 11.39 -32.97 47.21
N ARG A 148 12.01 -31.82 46.92
CA ARG A 148 11.29 -30.58 46.62
C ARG A 148 11.20 -30.36 45.11
N PRO A 149 9.99 -30.13 44.55
CA PRO A 149 9.84 -29.80 43.15
C PRO A 149 10.52 -28.48 42.80
N SER A 150 11.41 -28.53 41.80
CA SER A 150 12.02 -27.35 41.20
C SER A 150 11.22 -26.95 39.98
N ILE A 151 10.62 -25.76 40.01
CA ILE A 151 9.73 -25.24 38.98
C ILE A 151 10.46 -24.11 38.24
N SER A 152 10.43 -24.12 36.90
CA SER A 152 11.01 -23.04 36.09
C SER A 152 10.23 -21.74 36.22
N ASP A 153 10.91 -20.61 36.04
CA ASP A 153 10.26 -19.30 36.00
C ASP A 153 9.24 -19.18 34.85
N GLU A 154 8.08 -18.60 35.16
CA GLU A 154 7.07 -18.26 34.18
C GLU A 154 7.39 -16.93 33.47
N ARG A 155 7.11 -16.83 32.16
CA ARG A 155 7.32 -15.57 31.39
C ARG A 155 6.04 -15.09 30.72
N TRP A 156 5.70 -13.84 30.99
CA TRP A 156 4.55 -13.16 30.41
C TRP A 156 4.66 -13.03 28.89
N GLY A 157 3.58 -13.41 28.20
CA GLY A 157 3.43 -13.24 26.76
C GLY A 157 2.66 -11.96 26.40
N ARG A 158 2.57 -11.70 25.10
CA ARG A 158 1.70 -10.67 24.52
C ARG A 158 1.20 -11.11 23.15
N THR A 159 -0.02 -10.75 22.82
CA THR A 159 -0.65 -11.04 21.52
C THR A 159 -1.39 -9.81 21.02
N VAL A 160 -1.51 -9.66 19.71
CA VAL A 160 -2.32 -8.64 19.04
C VAL A 160 -3.79 -8.89 19.36
N ARG A 161 -4.52 -7.82 19.69
CA ARG A 161 -5.99 -7.85 19.79
C ARG A 161 -6.59 -7.95 18.39
N ARG A 162 -6.64 -9.17 17.84
CA ARG A 162 -7.00 -9.44 16.43
C ARG A 162 -8.31 -8.81 15.99
N GLY A 163 -9.38 -8.95 16.79
CA GLY A 163 -10.68 -8.35 16.50
C GLY A 163 -10.62 -6.82 16.46
N ALA A 164 -9.96 -6.19 17.43
CA ALA A 164 -9.78 -4.74 17.48
C ALA A 164 -8.96 -4.21 16.30
N MET A 165 -7.85 -4.88 15.96
CA MET A 165 -7.03 -4.48 14.81
C MET A 165 -7.77 -4.66 13.48
N THR A 166 -8.53 -5.75 13.33
CA THR A 166 -9.34 -5.99 12.11
C THR A 166 -10.38 -4.89 11.93
N ALA A 167 -11.10 -4.53 13.01
CA ALA A 167 -12.09 -3.45 12.97
C ALA A 167 -11.44 -2.09 12.68
N ALA A 168 -10.30 -1.80 13.29
CA ALA A 168 -9.56 -0.57 13.08
C ALA A 168 -9.08 -0.43 11.62
N ILE A 169 -8.47 -1.47 11.04
CA ILE A 169 -8.01 -1.48 9.65
C ILE A 169 -9.21 -1.28 8.71
N ARG A 170 -10.30 -2.03 8.87
CA ARG A 170 -11.51 -1.89 8.05
C ARG A 170 -12.08 -0.47 8.09
N ARG A 171 -12.11 0.16 9.27
CA ARG A 171 -12.56 1.55 9.43
C ARG A 171 -11.61 2.52 8.73
N ALA A 172 -10.29 2.31 8.84
CA ALA A 172 -9.30 3.16 8.18
C ALA A 172 -9.38 3.07 6.65
N LEU A 173 -9.69 1.89 6.09
CA LEU A 173 -9.86 1.71 4.65
C LEU A 173 -11.12 2.44 4.13
N ARG A 174 -12.23 2.39 4.88
CA ARG A 174 -13.51 2.99 4.47
C ARG A 174 -13.57 4.51 4.58
N THR A 175 -12.80 5.08 5.50
CA THR A 175 -12.78 6.53 5.73
C THR A 175 -11.58 7.15 5.01
N ARG A 176 -11.57 8.47 4.81
CA ARG A 176 -10.35 9.22 4.44
C ARG A 176 -9.59 9.78 5.64
N ILE A 177 -10.07 9.52 6.85
CA ILE A 177 -9.42 9.98 8.09
C ILE A 177 -8.16 9.13 8.29
N ARG A 178 -7.00 9.79 8.46
CA ARG A 178 -5.69 9.13 8.51
C ARG A 178 -4.98 9.47 9.83
N GLY A 179 -5.43 8.87 10.93
CA GLY A 179 -4.66 8.82 12.17
C GLY A 179 -3.52 7.80 12.11
N ARG A 180 -2.52 7.91 12.99
CA ARG A 180 -1.53 6.83 13.18
C ARG A 180 -2.15 5.75 14.05
N MET A 181 -2.46 4.60 13.45
CA MET A 181 -3.07 3.46 14.12
C MET A 181 -2.03 2.74 14.99
N PRO A 182 -2.21 2.68 16.33
CA PRO A 182 -1.35 1.86 17.17
C PRO A 182 -1.62 0.38 16.93
N VAL A 183 -0.57 -0.44 16.96
CA VAL A 183 -0.74 -1.90 17.10
C VAL A 183 -1.19 -2.19 18.53
N VAL A 184 -2.40 -2.72 18.66
CA VAL A 184 -3.02 -2.98 19.96
C VAL A 184 -2.66 -4.39 20.42
N LEU A 185 -1.93 -4.49 21.53
CA LEU A 185 -1.57 -5.76 22.18
C LEU A 185 -2.41 -6.01 23.43
N LYS A 186 -2.51 -7.27 23.84
CA LYS A 186 -2.97 -7.72 25.16
C LYS A 186 -1.91 -8.65 25.77
N ALA A 187 -1.72 -8.57 27.08
CA ALA A 187 -0.85 -9.51 27.80
C ALA A 187 -1.49 -10.91 27.85
N ILE A 188 -0.65 -11.93 27.86
CA ILE A 188 -1.04 -13.32 28.09
C ILE A 188 -0.32 -13.77 29.36
N ARG A 189 -1.10 -14.30 30.31
CA ARG A 189 -0.55 -14.91 31.52
C ARG A 189 -0.06 -16.33 31.20
N PRO A 190 1.12 -16.71 31.69
CA PRO A 190 1.55 -18.10 31.68
C PRO A 190 0.64 -18.92 32.60
N SER A 191 0.52 -20.21 32.29
CA SER A 191 -0.10 -21.22 33.15
C SER A 191 0.97 -21.98 33.93
N VAL A 192 0.64 -22.37 35.17
CA VAL A 192 1.43 -23.35 35.92
C VAL A 192 0.81 -24.72 35.60
N THR A 193 1.61 -25.64 35.05
CA THR A 193 1.19 -27.02 34.76
C THR A 193 2.23 -28.00 35.28
#